data_AF-A0A1G8UF95-F1
#
_entry.id   AF-A0A1G8UF95-F1
#
_cell.length_a   1.000
_cell.length_b   1.000
_cell.length_c   1.000
_cell.angle_alpha   90.00
_cell.angle_beta   90.00
_cell.angle_gamma   90.00
#
_symmetry.space_group_name_H-M   'P 1'
#
loop_
_entity.id
_entity.type
_entity.pdbx_description
1 polymer ?
#
loop_
_entity_poly.entity_id
_entity_poly.type
_entity_poly.pdbx_seq_one_letter_code
_entity_poly.pdbx_strand_id
1 'polypeptide(L)'
;MKSIRLMLFSSFLMAACSSQLAISAALEDPVYHGRLKVYKGKDGSELTCTLAFENGSFNFKDIEGCENDKASHFILEEVPSAAFITFYDAPDCASHDNFIIKMKTVKHPTTTLKAVELTEAAKKLPNEVIAPGIIMISKENDQGDIKDKLSCVKIERSSGPGS
;
A
#
# COMPACT_ATOMS: atom_id res chain seq x y z
N MET A 1 80.02 47.88 -8.23
CA MET A 1 80.92 46.70 -8.23
C MET A 1 81.06 46.21 -6.79
N LYS A 2 80.31 45.17 -6.41
CA LYS A 2 80.53 44.30 -5.23
C LYS A 2 79.51 43.16 -5.30
N SER A 3 80.03 41.97 -5.62
CA SER A 3 79.32 40.69 -5.50
C SER A 3 79.04 40.38 -4.02
N ILE A 4 77.97 39.64 -3.75
CA ILE A 4 77.94 38.57 -2.73
C ILE A 4 76.81 37.59 -3.06
N ARG A 5 77.06 36.36 -2.64
CA ARG A 5 76.59 35.06 -3.11
C ARG A 5 75.40 34.53 -2.28
N LEU A 6 74.61 33.65 -2.93
CA LEU A 6 74.11 32.36 -2.41
C LEU A 6 73.00 32.38 -1.35
N MET A 7 71.84 31.79 -1.66
CA MET A 7 71.47 30.42 -1.23
C MET A 7 70.13 29.99 -1.81
N LEU A 8 70.11 28.75 -2.33
CA LEU A 8 68.93 28.02 -2.79
C LEU A 8 67.95 27.79 -1.65
N PHE A 9 66.64 27.83 -1.92
CA PHE A 9 65.70 26.87 -1.35
C PHE A 9 64.64 26.49 -2.40
N SER A 10 64.66 25.20 -2.74
CA SER A 10 63.64 24.48 -3.50
C SER A 10 62.33 24.44 -2.71
N SER A 11 61.19 24.64 -3.36
CA SER A 11 59.91 24.18 -2.83
C SER A 11 58.95 23.86 -3.98
N PHE A 12 58.80 22.56 -4.22
CA PHE A 12 57.69 21.92 -4.92
C PHE A 12 56.36 22.44 -4.35
N LEU A 13 55.49 23.00 -5.21
CA LEU A 13 54.07 23.13 -4.89
C LEU A 13 53.29 22.06 -5.65
N MET A 14 52.78 21.08 -4.89
CA MET A 14 51.89 20.01 -5.35
C MET A 14 50.57 20.59 -5.87
N ALA A 15 50.14 20.12 -7.03
CA ALA A 15 48.80 20.36 -7.56
C ALA A 15 47.76 19.65 -6.69
N ALA A 16 46.91 20.41 -5.98
CA ALA A 16 45.76 19.87 -5.28
C ALA A 16 44.60 19.70 -6.28
N CYS A 17 44.46 18.49 -6.82
CA CYS A 17 43.26 18.08 -7.53
C CYS A 17 42.17 17.81 -6.49
N SER A 18 41.29 18.79 -6.26
CA SER A 18 40.15 18.65 -5.36
C SER A 18 39.09 17.77 -6.04
N SER A 19 39.15 16.46 -5.84
CA SER A 19 38.05 15.56 -6.15
C SER A 19 36.93 15.77 -5.13
N GLN A 20 35.90 16.54 -5.51
CA GLN A 20 34.64 16.57 -4.76
C GLN A 20 33.97 15.20 -4.88
N LEU A 21 33.94 14.45 -3.79
CA LEU A 21 33.06 13.30 -3.62
C LEU A 21 31.62 13.82 -3.55
N ALA A 22 30.88 13.68 -4.64
CA ALA A 22 29.42 13.84 -4.60
C ALA A 22 28.84 12.62 -3.86
N ILE A 23 28.41 12.84 -2.61
CA ILE A 23 27.61 11.87 -1.87
C ILE A 23 26.19 11.94 -2.44
N SER A 24 25.86 11.04 -3.36
CA SER A 24 24.48 10.81 -3.77
C SER A 24 23.80 9.99 -2.67
N ALA A 25 23.15 10.65 -1.72
CA ALA A 25 22.18 9.99 -0.87
C ALA A 25 20.97 9.64 -1.76
N ALA A 26 20.90 8.39 -2.21
CA ALA A 26 19.66 7.85 -2.75
C ALA A 26 18.63 7.92 -1.62
N LEU A 27 17.56 8.70 -1.81
CA LEU A 27 16.40 8.67 -0.93
C LEU A 27 15.76 7.29 -1.12
N GLU A 28 16.07 6.34 -0.25
CA GLU A 28 15.31 5.09 -0.18
C GLU A 28 13.87 5.45 0.21
N ASP A 29 12.91 5.03 -0.61
CA ASP A 29 11.48 5.18 -0.32
C ASP A 29 11.19 4.45 1.00
N PRO A 30 10.58 5.09 2.02
CA PRO A 30 10.27 4.42 3.27
C PRO A 30 9.49 3.12 3.02
N VAL A 31 9.92 2.02 3.65
CA VAL A 31 9.24 0.73 3.54
C VAL A 31 7.90 0.81 4.27
N TYR A 32 6.81 0.86 3.50
CA TYR A 32 5.46 0.82 4.06
C TYR A 32 4.99 -0.61 4.25
N HIS A 33 4.76 -0.99 5.51
CA HIS A 33 4.16 -2.28 5.85
C HIS A 33 2.65 -2.30 5.60
N GLY A 34 1.98 -1.16 5.80
CA GLY A 34 0.55 -0.95 5.53
C GLY A 34 -0.40 -1.80 6.38
N ARG A 35 -1.64 -1.34 6.54
CA ARG A 35 -2.72 -2.11 7.17
C ARG A 35 -4.02 -1.98 6.41
N LEU A 36 -4.76 -3.08 6.34
CA LEU A 36 -6.17 -3.10 5.96
C LEU A 36 -7.00 -3.34 7.22
N LYS A 37 -7.83 -2.35 7.57
CA LYS A 37 -8.77 -2.47 8.67
C LYS A 37 -10.17 -2.67 8.11
N VAL A 38 -10.91 -3.62 8.66
CA VAL A 38 -12.25 -3.97 8.21
C VAL A 38 -13.23 -3.69 9.34
N TYR A 39 -14.37 -3.10 8.98
CA TYR A 39 -15.37 -2.59 9.92
C TYR A 39 -16.76 -3.15 9.61
N LYS A 40 -17.55 -3.29 10.67
CA LYS A 40 -18.98 -3.63 10.65
C LYS A 40 -19.83 -2.46 11.18
N GLY A 41 -21.15 -2.65 11.09
CA GLY A 41 -22.13 -1.67 11.53
C GLY A 41 -22.50 -0.66 10.44
N LYS A 42 -23.55 0.13 10.71
CA LYS A 42 -24.25 0.95 9.70
C LYS A 42 -23.34 1.93 8.94
N ASP A 43 -22.35 2.50 9.63
CA ASP A 43 -21.45 3.52 9.07
C ASP A 43 -19.97 3.07 9.15
N GLY A 44 -19.70 1.76 9.27
CA GLY A 44 -18.35 1.24 9.50
C GLY A 44 -17.76 1.70 10.84
N SER A 45 -18.59 1.79 11.88
CA SER A 45 -18.24 2.36 13.18
C SER A 45 -17.48 1.40 14.10
N GLU A 46 -17.54 0.09 13.83
CA GLU A 46 -17.00 -0.94 14.71
C GLU A 46 -15.91 -1.74 13.98
N LEU A 47 -14.67 -1.62 14.46
CA LEU A 47 -13.54 -2.38 13.92
C LEU A 47 -13.75 -3.86 14.23
N THR A 48 -13.71 -4.71 13.21
CA THR A 48 -13.88 -6.16 13.39
C THR A 48 -12.66 -6.96 12.97
N CYS A 49 -11.73 -6.40 12.17
CA CYS A 49 -10.54 -7.12 11.71
C CYS A 49 -9.43 -6.13 11.35
N THR A 50 -8.18 -6.43 11.70
CA THR A 50 -6.99 -5.69 11.23
C THR A 50 -6.02 -6.68 10.60
N LEU A 51 -5.75 -6.51 9.32
CA LEU A 51 -4.81 -7.32 8.56
C LEU A 51 -3.55 -6.52 8.29
N ALA A 52 -2.39 -7.15 8.50
CA ALA A 52 -1.15 -6.68 7.91
C ALA A 52 -1.31 -6.67 6.39
N PHE A 53 -0.81 -5.63 5.72
CA PHE A 53 -0.97 -5.53 4.28
C PHE A 53 0.08 -6.36 3.57
N GLU A 54 -0.03 -7.69 3.61
CA GLU A 54 0.94 -8.63 3.05
C GLU A 54 0.31 -9.51 1.96
N ASN A 55 1.13 -10.07 1.07
CA ASN A 55 0.63 -10.98 0.03
C ASN A 55 -0.03 -12.20 0.66
N GLY A 56 -1.28 -12.48 0.31
CA GLY A 56 -1.99 -13.65 0.84
C GLY A 56 -3.50 -13.60 0.65
N SER A 57 -4.12 -14.71 1.07
CA SER A 57 -5.57 -14.83 1.23
C SER A 57 -5.89 -14.95 2.71
N PHE A 58 -6.85 -14.15 3.17
CA PHE A 58 -7.20 -13.99 4.58
C PHE A 58 -8.66 -14.40 4.77
N ASN A 59 -8.89 -15.68 5.05
CA ASN A 59 -10.20 -16.23 5.39
C ASN A 59 -10.58 -15.81 6.82
N PHE A 60 -11.69 -15.09 6.99
CA PHE A 60 -12.09 -14.58 8.30
C PHE A 60 -12.48 -15.69 9.28
N LYS A 61 -12.85 -16.88 8.80
CA LYS A 61 -13.10 -18.04 9.67
C LYS A 61 -11.83 -18.57 10.33
N ASP A 62 -10.66 -18.30 9.75
CA ASP A 62 -9.37 -18.83 10.19
C ASP A 62 -8.54 -17.78 10.96
N ILE A 63 -9.06 -16.56 11.14
CA ILE A 63 -8.33 -15.45 11.76
C ILE A 63 -9.09 -14.98 13.00
N GLU A 64 -8.42 -15.07 14.16
CA GLU A 64 -8.95 -14.58 15.41
C GLU A 64 -9.18 -13.06 15.33
N GLY A 65 -10.37 -12.63 15.78
CA GLY A 65 -10.74 -11.22 15.72
C GLY A 65 -10.94 -10.73 14.29
N CYS A 66 -11.47 -11.59 13.41
CA CYS A 66 -12.11 -11.24 12.15
C CYS A 66 -13.46 -11.97 12.06
N GLU A 67 -14.58 -11.25 12.04
CA GLU A 67 -15.90 -11.87 12.00
C GLU A 67 -16.39 -12.13 10.57
N ASN A 68 -16.68 -13.39 10.24
CA ASN A 68 -17.29 -13.81 8.98
C ASN A 68 -18.75 -13.32 8.84
N ASP A 69 -19.17 -12.84 7.67
CA ASP A 69 -20.53 -12.36 7.40
C ASP A 69 -20.99 -11.25 8.37
N LYS A 70 -20.10 -10.30 8.66
CA LYS A 70 -20.42 -9.12 9.49
C LYS A 70 -19.94 -7.81 8.93
N ALA A 71 -18.85 -7.83 8.16
CA ALA A 71 -18.19 -6.62 7.74
C ALA A 71 -18.63 -6.17 6.35
N SER A 72 -18.59 -4.86 6.12
CA SER A 72 -18.99 -4.23 4.85
C SER A 72 -18.20 -2.96 4.53
N HIS A 73 -17.24 -2.62 5.38
CA HIS A 73 -16.49 -1.38 5.32
C HIS A 73 -15.00 -1.64 5.51
N PHE A 74 -14.15 -0.79 4.92
CA PHE A 74 -12.71 -0.87 5.13
C PHE A 74 -12.02 0.49 5.25
N ILE A 75 -10.85 0.50 5.88
CA ILE A 75 -9.89 1.59 5.92
C ILE A 75 -8.52 1.05 5.49
N LEU A 76 -7.84 1.79 4.62
CA LEU A 76 -6.43 1.56 4.32
C LEU A 76 -5.58 2.54 5.12
N GLU A 77 -4.50 2.05 5.71
CA GLU A 77 -3.48 2.87 6.38
C GLU A 77 -2.12 2.58 5.76
N GLU A 78 -1.49 3.62 5.24
CA GLU A 78 -0.14 3.57 4.69
C GLU A 78 0.10 2.43 3.67
N VAL A 79 -0.89 2.11 2.85
CA VAL A 79 -0.81 1.00 1.89
C VAL A 79 0.00 1.42 0.65
N PRO A 80 0.97 0.63 0.17
CA PRO A 80 1.72 1.00 -1.03
C PRO A 80 0.81 1.11 -2.27
N SER A 81 1.22 1.93 -3.24
CA SER A 81 0.61 1.94 -4.58
C SER A 81 0.80 0.61 -5.31
N ALA A 82 0.04 0.42 -6.39
CA ALA A 82 0.10 -0.74 -7.27
C ALA A 82 -0.21 -2.08 -6.59
N ALA A 83 -0.85 -2.04 -5.41
CA ALA A 83 -1.38 -3.21 -4.77
C ALA A 83 -2.84 -3.45 -5.20
N PHE A 84 -3.20 -4.72 -5.36
CA PHE A 84 -4.57 -5.16 -5.55
C PHE A 84 -5.13 -5.69 -4.24
N ILE A 85 -6.40 -5.38 -4.01
CA ILE A 85 -7.18 -5.88 -2.88
C ILE A 85 -8.45 -6.44 -3.47
N THR A 86 -8.76 -7.69 -3.16
CA THR A 86 -9.98 -8.34 -3.61
C THR A 86 -10.79 -8.79 -2.41
N PHE A 87 -12.03 -8.35 -2.34
CA PHE A 87 -12.99 -8.72 -1.29
C PHE A 87 -13.95 -9.79 -1.81
N TYR A 88 -14.21 -10.80 -1.00
CA TYR A 88 -15.04 -11.95 -1.34
C TYR A 88 -16.09 -12.22 -0.28
N ASP A 89 -17.28 -12.61 -0.73
CA ASP A 89 -18.30 -13.24 0.11
C ASP A 89 -17.92 -14.68 0.48
N ALA A 90 -17.28 -15.40 -0.44
CA ALA A 90 -16.79 -16.75 -0.16
C ALA A 90 -15.61 -16.73 0.84
N PRO A 91 -15.64 -17.57 1.90
CA PRO A 91 -14.61 -17.57 2.94
C PRO A 91 -13.23 -18.05 2.43
N ASP A 92 -13.18 -18.85 1.37
CA ASP A 92 -11.93 -19.38 0.82
C ASP A 92 -11.30 -18.47 -0.26
N CYS A 93 -11.81 -17.24 -0.43
CA CYS A 93 -11.38 -16.29 -1.47
C CYS A 93 -11.55 -16.83 -2.91
N ALA A 94 -12.47 -17.76 -3.14
CA ALA A 94 -12.80 -18.25 -4.48
C ALA A 94 -13.98 -17.49 -5.11
N SER A 95 -14.21 -17.73 -6.40
CA SER A 95 -15.19 -17.00 -7.20
C SER A 95 -16.62 -17.54 -7.13
N HIS A 96 -17.02 -18.08 -5.97
CA HIS A 96 -18.40 -18.46 -5.70
C HIS A 96 -19.06 -17.43 -4.78
N ASP A 97 -20.36 -17.60 -4.52
CA ASP A 97 -21.20 -16.72 -3.71
C ASP A 97 -21.45 -15.31 -4.31
N ASN A 98 -21.83 -14.35 -3.46
CA ASN A 98 -22.63 -13.18 -3.84
C ASN A 98 -21.86 -11.95 -4.31
N PHE A 99 -20.54 -11.89 -4.18
CA PHE A 99 -19.75 -10.82 -4.79
C PHE A 99 -18.26 -11.12 -4.80
N ILE A 100 -17.59 -10.51 -5.79
CA ILE A 100 -16.14 -10.30 -5.80
C ILE A 100 -15.89 -8.84 -6.18
N ILE A 101 -15.17 -8.10 -5.35
CA ILE A 101 -14.82 -6.70 -5.62
C ILE A 101 -13.31 -6.56 -5.63
N LYS A 102 -12.73 -6.27 -6.81
CA LYS A 102 -11.29 -6.05 -6.97
C LYS A 102 -11.00 -4.58 -7.17
N MET A 103 -10.11 -4.04 -6.35
CA MET A 103 -9.64 -2.66 -6.43
C MET A 103 -8.11 -2.59 -6.47
N LYS A 104 -7.59 -1.42 -6.87
CA LYS A 104 -6.16 -1.15 -6.92
C LYS A 104 -5.82 0.16 -6.24
N THR A 105 -4.76 0.18 -5.45
CA THR A 105 -4.16 1.41 -4.95
C THR A 105 -3.31 2.07 -6.03
N VAL A 106 -3.45 3.38 -6.21
CA VAL A 106 -2.73 4.16 -7.23
C VAL A 106 -1.96 5.35 -6.64
N LYS A 107 -1.96 5.49 -5.31
CA LYS A 107 -1.18 6.50 -4.57
C LYS A 107 -0.20 5.82 -3.62
N HIS A 108 1.03 6.35 -3.50
CA HIS A 108 2.03 5.84 -2.57
C HIS A 108 2.35 6.90 -1.49
N PRO A 109 2.07 6.63 -0.20
CA PRO A 109 1.17 5.61 0.32
C PRO A 109 -0.32 6.00 0.16
N THR A 110 -1.21 5.02 0.23
CA THR A 110 -2.67 5.19 0.22
C THR A 110 -3.21 5.06 1.65
N THR A 111 -3.88 6.12 2.13
CA THR A 111 -4.62 6.13 3.39
C THR A 111 -6.00 6.71 3.15
N THR A 112 -7.03 6.03 3.62
CA THR A 112 -8.42 6.50 3.52
C THR A 112 -8.80 7.26 4.78
N LEU A 113 -9.35 8.47 4.63
CA LEU A 113 -9.72 9.32 5.77
C LEU A 113 -11.00 8.88 6.50
N LYS A 114 -11.85 8.11 5.81
CA LYS A 114 -13.12 7.58 6.32
C LYS A 114 -13.25 6.13 5.87
N ALA A 115 -14.07 5.36 6.58
CA ALA A 115 -14.45 4.02 6.18
C ALA A 115 -15.11 4.06 4.79
N VAL A 116 -14.65 3.20 3.89
CA VAL A 116 -15.21 3.01 2.55
C VAL A 116 -16.17 1.83 2.61
N GLU A 117 -17.43 2.05 2.23
CA GLU A 117 -18.44 0.99 2.15
C GLU A 117 -18.29 0.19 0.84
N LEU A 118 -18.27 -1.14 0.94
CA LEU A 118 -18.15 -2.04 -0.21
C LEU A 118 -19.35 -1.94 -1.15
N THR A 119 -20.56 -1.76 -0.62
CA THR A 119 -21.78 -1.55 -1.42
C THR A 119 -21.65 -0.33 -2.33
N GLU A 120 -21.16 0.80 -1.79
CA GLU A 120 -20.96 2.02 -2.56
C GLU A 120 -19.78 1.91 -3.53
N ALA A 121 -18.70 1.23 -3.12
CA ALA A 121 -17.58 0.92 -4.00
C ALA A 121 -18.03 0.09 -5.21
N ALA A 122 -18.89 -0.93 -5.01
CA ALA A 122 -19.40 -1.80 -6.07
C ALA A 122 -20.27 -1.08 -7.11
N LYS A 123 -20.79 0.11 -6.81
CA LYS A 123 -21.50 0.94 -7.80
C LYS A 123 -20.57 1.52 -8.86
N LYS A 124 -19.26 1.61 -8.57
CA LYS A 124 -18.26 2.14 -9.50
C LYS A 124 -18.04 1.21 -10.71
N LEU A 125 -17.71 1.82 -11.84
CA LEU A 125 -17.27 1.12 -13.04
C LEU A 125 -15.74 0.89 -13.00
N PRO A 126 -15.21 -0.09 -13.75
CA PRO A 126 -13.77 -0.25 -13.91
C PRO A 126 -13.07 1.08 -14.27
N ASN A 127 -11.94 1.34 -13.62
CA ASN A 127 -11.13 2.58 -13.68
C ASN A 127 -11.74 3.82 -13.01
N GLU A 128 -12.96 3.76 -12.46
CA GLU A 128 -13.47 4.87 -11.64
C GLU A 128 -12.83 4.90 -10.26
N VAL A 129 -12.75 6.11 -9.71
CA VAL A 129 -12.24 6.34 -8.34
C VAL A 129 -13.28 5.88 -7.32
N ILE A 130 -12.86 4.99 -6.42
CA ILE A 130 -13.62 4.55 -5.25
C ILE A 130 -13.42 5.57 -4.11
N ALA A 131 -12.16 5.88 -3.83
CA ALA A 131 -11.73 6.84 -2.81
C ALA A 131 -10.37 7.42 -3.24
N PRO A 132 -9.88 8.54 -2.65
CA PRO A 132 -8.59 9.11 -3.01
C PRO A 132 -7.45 8.07 -2.98
N GLY A 133 -6.86 7.79 -4.15
CA GLY A 133 -5.79 6.79 -4.30
C GLY A 133 -6.25 5.35 -4.51
N ILE A 134 -7.56 5.10 -4.69
CA ILE A 134 -8.14 3.76 -4.93
C ILE A 134 -9.03 3.81 -6.18
N ILE A 135 -8.80 2.89 -7.12
CA ILE A 135 -9.64 2.71 -8.30
C ILE A 135 -10.29 1.32 -8.33
N MET A 136 -11.47 1.24 -8.93
CA MET A 136 -12.12 -0.02 -9.24
C MET A 136 -11.38 -0.74 -10.38
N ILE A 137 -11.17 -2.05 -10.23
CA ILE A 137 -10.59 -2.90 -11.28
C ILE A 137 -11.67 -3.77 -11.91
N SER A 138 -12.37 -4.55 -11.09
CA SER A 138 -13.47 -5.39 -11.53
C SER A 138 -14.44 -5.65 -10.40
N LYS A 139 -15.67 -6.02 -10.78
CA LYS A 139 -16.69 -6.56 -9.90
C LYS A 139 -17.34 -7.74 -10.60
N GLU A 140 -17.58 -8.81 -9.86
CA GLU A 140 -18.19 -10.04 -10.35
C GLU A 140 -19.29 -10.51 -9.39
N ASN A 141 -20.16 -11.39 -9.90
CA ASN A 141 -21.23 -12.07 -9.18
C ASN A 141 -22.16 -11.13 -8.42
N ASP A 142 -22.73 -10.08 -9.03
CA ASP A 142 -23.59 -9.08 -8.37
C ASP A 142 -25.02 -9.56 -8.02
N GLN A 143 -25.18 -10.85 -7.70
CA GLN A 143 -26.49 -11.50 -7.53
C GLN A 143 -27.06 -11.40 -6.11
N GLY A 144 -26.39 -10.75 -5.16
CA GLY A 144 -26.83 -10.69 -3.75
C GLY A 144 -26.39 -9.44 -2.98
N ASP A 145 -26.75 -9.40 -1.69
CA ASP A 145 -26.46 -8.28 -0.78
C ASP A 145 -24.98 -8.29 -0.36
N ILE A 146 -24.21 -7.26 -0.74
CA ILE A 146 -22.82 -7.06 -0.28
C ILE A 146 -22.76 -6.73 1.22
N LYS A 147 -23.84 -6.14 1.75
CA LYS A 147 -23.88 -5.64 3.10
C LYS A 147 -23.73 -6.78 4.12
N ASP A 148 -22.75 -6.61 4.99
CA ASP A 148 -22.41 -7.49 6.11
C ASP A 148 -22.16 -8.94 5.65
N LYS A 149 -21.54 -9.10 4.48
CA LYS A 149 -21.23 -10.40 3.84
C LYS A 149 -19.75 -10.63 3.58
N LEU A 150 -18.86 -9.73 3.98
CA LEU A 150 -17.43 -9.95 3.77
C LEU A 150 -16.92 -11.13 4.60
N SER A 151 -16.27 -12.07 3.93
CA SER A 151 -15.74 -13.29 4.55
C SER A 151 -14.27 -13.57 4.22
N CYS A 152 -13.75 -13.05 3.11
CA CYS A 152 -12.34 -13.21 2.76
C CYS A 152 -11.77 -11.98 2.04
N VAL A 153 -10.48 -11.73 2.26
CA VAL A 153 -9.72 -10.72 1.53
C VAL A 153 -8.48 -11.35 0.91
N LYS A 154 -8.22 -11.06 -0.37
CA LYS A 154 -6.95 -11.37 -1.03
C LYS A 154 -6.17 -10.09 -1.28
N ILE A 155 -4.91 -10.07 -0.86
CA ILE A 155 -3.97 -8.95 -1.06
C ILE A 155 -2.86 -9.40 -2.02
N GLU A 156 -2.61 -8.60 -3.05
CA GLU A 156 -1.55 -8.82 -4.04
C GLU A 156 -0.74 -7.52 -4.22
N ARG A 157 0.44 -7.43 -3.61
CA ARG A 157 1.41 -6.34 -3.73
C ARG A 157 2.32 -6.58 -4.93
N SER A 158 2.66 -5.51 -5.65
CA SER A 158 3.82 -5.52 -6.54
C SER A 158 5.11 -5.64 -5.72
N SER A 159 6.13 -6.33 -6.24
CA SER A 159 7.47 -6.32 -5.65
C SER A 159 7.98 -4.88 -5.57
N GLY A 160 8.19 -4.42 -4.35
CA GLY A 160 8.73 -3.11 -4.00
C GLY A 160 9.76 -3.29 -2.88
N PRO A 161 10.51 -2.25 -2.49
CA PRO A 161 11.49 -2.39 -1.43
C PRO A 161 10.80 -2.92 -0.16
N GLY A 162 11.16 -4.15 0.25
CA GLY A 162 10.59 -4.85 1.40
C GLY A 162 9.63 -6.02 1.12
N SER A 163 9.44 -6.45 -0.14
CA SER A 163 8.76 -7.72 -0.50
C SER A 163 9.71 -8.91 -0.54
#